data_AF-A0A922D1N8-F1
#
_entry.id   AF-A0A922D1N8-F1
#
_cell.length_a   1.000
_cell.length_b   1.000
_cell.length_c   1.000
_cell.angle_alpha   90.00
_cell.angle_beta   90.00
_cell.angle_gamma   90.00
#
_symmetry.space_group_name_H-M   'P 1'
#
loop_
_entity.id
_entity.type
_entity.pdbx_description
1 polymer ?
#
loop_
_entity_poly.entity_id
_entity_poly.type
_entity_poly.pdbx_seq_one_letter_code
_entity_poly.pdbx_strand_id
1 'polypeptide(L)'
;LVQASSKPHDRHEKHNTCQEFTQGQVFNDSQAIGTWHLLHFKTEKTNGSGESHCVQFTLISDQERNDLQNLIGKYVENLKWENLTLKMQIPCASISSNKTRDYYLERLEGDGSYRTLQMPPPTAKLDLAEFHRYPMRLKIIESQYLGMMDCHEKFMFLMGKQPPEGRELDERLKKMIDAYWPNES
;
A
#
# COMPACT_ATOMS: atom_id res chain seq x y z
N LEU A 1 18.36 3.40 -53.67
CA LEU A 1 18.96 4.39 -52.75
C LEU A 1 17.97 5.53 -52.61
N VAL A 2 17.41 5.92 -51.47
CA VAL A 2 17.48 5.49 -50.06
C VAL A 2 16.05 5.68 -49.52
N GLN A 3 15.51 4.66 -48.84
CA GLN A 3 14.23 4.73 -48.14
C GLN A 3 14.34 5.75 -47.00
N ALA A 4 13.38 6.67 -46.93
CA ALA A 4 13.20 7.54 -45.79
C ALA A 4 12.79 6.70 -44.58
N SER A 5 13.68 6.60 -43.60
CA SER A 5 13.42 5.96 -42.32
C SER A 5 12.33 6.74 -41.57
N SER A 6 11.13 6.15 -41.47
CA SER A 6 10.12 6.56 -40.52
C SER A 6 10.68 6.38 -39.10
N LYS A 7 10.87 7.49 -38.40
CA LYS A 7 11.22 7.51 -36.97
C LYS A 7 10.21 6.66 -36.18
N PRO A 8 10.65 5.85 -35.21
CA PRO A 8 9.70 5.15 -34.35
C PRO A 8 8.95 6.20 -33.52
N HIS A 9 7.62 6.09 -33.55
CA HIS A 9 6.72 6.78 -32.64
C HIS A 9 7.20 6.56 -31.19
N ASP A 10 7.56 7.64 -30.51
CA ASP A 10 7.64 7.68 -29.05
C ASP A 10 6.31 7.17 -28.50
N ARG A 11 6.32 5.93 -28.00
CA ARG A 11 5.29 5.47 -27.08
C ARG A 11 5.56 6.20 -25.77
N HIS A 12 4.84 7.29 -25.53
CA HIS A 12 4.69 7.80 -24.17
C HIS A 12 4.12 6.65 -23.31
N GLU A 13 4.98 5.98 -22.56
CA GLU A 13 4.59 4.99 -21.56
C GLU A 13 3.75 5.72 -20.50
N LYS A 14 2.46 5.42 -20.47
CA LYS A 14 1.53 6.04 -19.51
C LYS A 14 1.93 5.65 -18.08
N HIS A 15 2.35 6.64 -17.31
CA HIS A 15 2.50 6.49 -15.86
C HIS A 15 1.11 6.33 -15.24
N ASN A 16 0.86 5.23 -14.53
CA ASN A 16 -0.35 5.12 -13.73
C ASN A 16 -0.26 6.13 -12.57
N THR A 17 -1.07 7.18 -12.63
CA THR A 17 -1.29 8.07 -11.50
C THR A 17 -1.94 7.31 -10.33
N CYS A 18 -1.88 7.88 -9.11
CA CYS A 18 -2.58 7.32 -7.94
C CYS A 18 -4.08 7.04 -8.24
N GLN A 19 -4.70 7.85 -9.10
CA GLN A 19 -6.10 7.67 -9.49
C GLN A 19 -6.28 6.50 -10.47
N GLU A 20 -5.39 6.34 -11.44
CA GLU A 20 -5.48 5.28 -12.45
C GLU A 20 -5.17 3.89 -11.89
N PHE A 21 -4.42 3.79 -10.79
CA PHE A 21 -4.00 2.50 -10.23
C PHE A 21 -5.17 1.56 -9.90
N THR A 22 -6.26 2.10 -9.35
CA THR A 22 -7.49 1.37 -8.98
C THR A 22 -8.69 1.70 -9.85
N GLN A 23 -8.55 2.56 -10.85
CA GLN A 23 -9.69 3.04 -11.63
C GLN A 23 -10.47 1.88 -12.29
N GLY A 24 -11.80 1.90 -12.11
CA GLY A 24 -12.70 0.92 -12.71
C GLY A 24 -12.65 -0.46 -12.04
N GLN A 25 -11.99 -0.60 -10.90
CA GLN A 25 -11.97 -1.83 -10.13
C GLN A 25 -13.02 -1.82 -9.01
N VAL A 26 -13.45 -3.01 -8.62
CA VAL A 26 -14.20 -3.23 -7.38
C VAL A 26 -13.25 -3.91 -6.42
N PHE A 27 -13.05 -3.30 -5.25
CA PHE A 27 -12.22 -3.83 -4.19
C PHE A 27 -13.07 -4.06 -2.95
N ASN A 28 -12.97 -5.26 -2.39
CA ASN A 28 -13.55 -5.60 -1.12
C ASN A 28 -12.44 -5.72 -0.08
N ASP A 29 -12.63 -5.08 1.07
CA ASP A 29 -11.73 -5.13 2.22
C ASP A 29 -11.32 -6.58 2.57
N SER A 30 -12.22 -7.55 2.40
CA SER A 30 -11.94 -8.98 2.65
C SER A 30 -10.80 -9.53 1.80
N GLN A 31 -10.53 -8.94 0.64
CA GLN A 31 -9.42 -9.34 -0.23
C GLN A 31 -8.06 -8.90 0.32
N ALA A 32 -8.02 -7.81 1.09
CA ALA A 32 -6.81 -7.31 1.75
C ALA A 32 -6.46 -8.11 3.01
N ILE A 33 -7.44 -8.71 3.70
CA ILE A 33 -7.25 -9.31 5.03
C ILE A 33 -6.15 -10.38 5.02
N GLY A 34 -5.35 -10.37 6.09
CA GLY A 34 -4.29 -11.33 6.35
C GLY A 34 -2.90 -10.70 6.25
N THR A 35 -1.89 -11.57 6.32
CA THR A 35 -0.49 -11.18 6.23
C THR A 35 -0.02 -11.19 4.78
N TRP A 36 0.74 -10.17 4.43
CA TRP A 36 1.36 -9.97 3.13
C TRP A 36 2.83 -9.66 3.33
N HIS A 37 3.68 -10.27 2.53
CA HIS A 37 5.13 -10.13 2.57
C HIS A 37 5.58 -9.38 1.33
N LEU A 38 6.41 -8.37 1.53
CA LEU A 38 7.02 -7.63 0.45
C LEU A 38 7.83 -8.59 -0.43
N LEU A 39 7.49 -8.65 -1.72
CA LEU A 39 8.23 -9.48 -2.68
C LEU A 39 9.38 -8.69 -3.31
N HIS A 40 9.20 -7.38 -3.52
CA HIS A 40 10.23 -6.53 -4.11
C HIS A 40 9.97 -5.03 -3.86
N PHE A 41 11.04 -4.23 -3.87
CA PHE A 41 10.96 -2.78 -3.97
C PHE A 41 12.00 -2.24 -4.96
N LYS A 42 11.61 -1.28 -5.81
CA LYS A 42 12.43 -0.77 -6.92
C LYS A 42 13.70 -0.02 -6.48
N THR A 43 13.76 0.49 -5.26
CA THR A 43 14.90 1.29 -4.77
C THR A 43 16.06 0.49 -4.16
N GLU A 44 15.96 -0.84 -3.98
CA GLU A 44 17.14 -1.68 -3.69
C GLU A 44 17.58 -2.45 -4.93
N LYS A 45 18.77 -2.10 -5.39
CA LYS A 45 19.49 -2.88 -6.38
C LYS A 45 19.73 -4.29 -5.84
N THR A 46 19.11 -5.25 -6.52
CA THR A 46 19.60 -6.62 -6.74
C THR A 46 19.72 -7.60 -5.57
N ASN A 47 19.49 -7.21 -4.31
CA ASN A 47 19.42 -8.17 -3.21
C ASN A 47 18.07 -8.05 -2.53
N GLY A 48 17.25 -9.10 -2.62
CA GLY A 48 15.99 -9.17 -1.86
C GLY A 48 16.31 -8.95 -0.39
N SER A 49 15.84 -7.82 0.15
CA SER A 49 16.06 -7.39 1.53
C SER A 49 15.84 -8.56 2.49
N GLY A 50 16.91 -9.02 3.16
CA GLY A 50 16.86 -10.13 4.12
C GLY A 50 16.05 -9.83 5.38
N GLU A 51 15.44 -8.65 5.48
CA GLU A 51 14.50 -8.28 6.54
C GLU A 51 13.07 -8.47 6.04
N SER A 52 12.28 -9.25 6.77
CA SER A 52 10.90 -9.56 6.41
C SER A 52 10.00 -8.35 6.59
N HIS A 53 9.95 -7.49 5.59
CA HIS A 53 8.96 -6.41 5.50
C HIS A 53 7.59 -7.03 5.21
N CYS A 54 6.83 -7.30 6.26
CA CYS A 54 5.46 -7.79 6.16
C CYS A 54 4.46 -6.74 6.66
N VAL A 55 3.27 -6.81 6.09
CA VAL A 55 2.11 -5.99 6.45
C VAL A 55 0.97 -6.93 6.81
N GLN A 56 0.24 -6.61 7.86
CA GLN A 56 -0.97 -7.35 8.23
C GLN A 56 -2.19 -6.44 8.16
N PHE A 57 -3.22 -6.88 7.45
CA PHE A 57 -4.52 -6.20 7.41
C PHE A 57 -5.56 -6.98 8.21
N THR A 58 -6.29 -6.27 9.06
CA THR A 58 -7.43 -6.79 9.83
C THR A 58 -8.63 -5.87 9.68
N LEU A 59 -9.84 -6.39 9.86
CA LEU A 59 -11.03 -5.55 9.95
C LEU A 59 -11.03 -4.79 11.28
N ILE A 60 -11.52 -3.56 11.24
CA ILE A 60 -11.78 -2.76 12.44
C ILE A 60 -13.16 -3.13 12.97
N SER A 61 -13.22 -3.49 14.26
CA SER A 61 -14.49 -3.70 14.95
C SER A 61 -15.17 -2.38 15.31
N ASP A 62 -16.49 -2.38 15.49
CA ASP A 62 -17.22 -1.18 15.93
C ASP A 62 -16.72 -0.68 17.30
N GLN A 63 -16.35 -1.60 18.19
CA GLN A 63 -15.77 -1.25 19.49
C GLN A 63 -14.43 -0.52 19.32
N GLU A 64 -13.50 -1.07 18.54
CA GLU A 64 -12.20 -0.45 18.28
C GLU A 64 -12.35 0.92 17.61
N ARG A 65 -13.28 1.06 16.66
CA ARG A 65 -13.59 2.35 16.01
C ARG A 65 -14.07 3.38 17.03
N ASN A 66 -15.01 3.01 17.90
CA ASN A 66 -15.54 3.90 18.93
C ASN A 66 -14.47 4.31 19.95
N ASP A 67 -13.63 3.36 20.37
CA ASP A 67 -12.54 3.62 21.31
C ASP A 67 -11.51 4.59 20.72
N LEU A 68 -11.16 4.41 19.44
CA LEU A 68 -10.30 5.35 18.71
C LEU A 68 -10.92 6.73 18.60
N GLN A 69 -12.20 6.81 18.22
CA GLN A 69 -12.90 8.09 18.10
C GLN A 69 -12.91 8.84 19.44
N ASN A 70 -13.15 8.15 20.55
CA ASN A 70 -13.13 8.74 21.89
C ASN A 70 -11.72 9.21 22.30
N LEU A 71 -10.70 8.44 21.95
CA LEU A 71 -9.31 8.73 22.32
C LEU A 71 -8.73 9.91 21.52
N ILE A 72 -8.89 9.88 20.20
CA ILE A 72 -8.17 10.78 19.28
C ILE A 72 -9.08 11.67 18.44
N GLY A 73 -10.41 11.54 18.52
CA GLY A 73 -11.33 12.22 17.61
C GLY A 73 -11.25 13.74 17.60
N LYS A 74 -10.89 14.35 18.74
CA LYS A 74 -10.67 15.81 18.84
C LYS A 74 -9.36 16.28 18.19
N TYR A 75 -8.46 15.37 17.85
CA TYR A 75 -7.16 15.65 17.22
C TYR A 75 -7.12 15.23 15.74
N VAL A 76 -8.19 14.61 15.21
CA VAL A 76 -8.25 14.17 13.82
C VAL A 76 -9.43 14.84 13.13
N GLU A 77 -9.14 15.87 12.36
CA GLU A 77 -10.17 16.59 11.60
C GLU A 77 -10.59 15.83 10.35
N ASN A 78 -11.87 15.97 9.95
CA ASN A 78 -12.40 15.50 8.67
C ASN A 78 -12.16 14.01 8.40
N LEU A 79 -12.27 13.17 9.43
CA LEU A 79 -12.28 11.71 9.31
C LEU A 79 -13.72 11.19 9.43
N LYS A 80 -14.15 10.37 8.46
CA LYS A 80 -15.41 9.64 8.55
C LYS A 80 -15.16 8.34 9.31
N TRP A 81 -15.43 8.34 10.61
CA TRP A 81 -15.14 7.21 11.50
C TRP A 81 -15.81 5.92 11.03
N GLU A 82 -17.05 6.00 10.55
CA GLU A 82 -17.81 4.89 9.97
C GLU A 82 -17.13 4.24 8.75
N ASN A 83 -16.24 4.98 8.07
CA ASN A 83 -15.47 4.49 6.94
C ASN A 83 -14.09 3.94 7.33
N LEU A 84 -13.72 3.96 8.60
CA LEU A 84 -12.58 3.18 9.08
C LEU A 84 -12.95 1.69 9.07
N THR A 85 -12.44 0.96 8.07
CA THR A 85 -12.78 -0.45 7.87
C THR A 85 -11.61 -1.41 8.03
N LEU A 86 -10.38 -0.95 7.75
CA LEU A 86 -9.17 -1.78 7.83
C LEU A 86 -8.12 -1.18 8.74
N LYS A 87 -7.48 -2.03 9.53
CA LYS A 87 -6.25 -1.72 10.26
C LYS A 87 -5.08 -2.41 9.56
N MET A 88 -4.02 -1.65 9.33
CA MET A 88 -2.78 -2.09 8.73
C MET A 88 -1.66 -2.00 9.77
N GLN A 89 -0.94 -3.10 10.01
CA GLN A 89 0.16 -3.17 10.98
C GLN A 89 1.49 -3.48 10.29
N ILE A 90 2.53 -2.71 10.62
CA ILE A 90 3.88 -2.84 10.04
C ILE A 90 4.96 -2.74 11.15
N PRO A 91 5.84 -3.74 11.31
CA PRO A 91 5.75 -5.07 10.71
C PRO A 91 4.50 -5.83 11.17
N CYS A 92 4.14 -6.90 10.47
CA CYS A 92 3.08 -7.82 10.89
C CYS A 92 3.33 -8.38 12.30
N ALA A 93 2.26 -8.66 13.05
CA ALA A 93 2.32 -8.99 14.48
C ALA A 93 3.09 -10.28 14.80
N SER A 94 3.28 -11.16 13.81
CA SER A 94 4.07 -12.40 13.96
C SER A 94 5.57 -12.16 14.08
N ILE A 95 6.05 -10.97 13.72
CA ILE A 95 7.46 -10.60 13.93
C ILE A 95 7.60 -10.16 15.39
N SER A 96 8.50 -10.83 16.12
CA SER A 96 8.85 -10.51 17.51
C SER A 96 9.63 -9.18 17.59
N SER A 97 8.97 -8.09 17.22
CA SER A 97 9.48 -6.73 17.28
C SER A 97 8.63 -5.94 18.26
N ASN A 98 9.28 -5.23 19.18
CA ASN A 98 8.60 -4.37 20.15
C ASN A 98 8.13 -3.03 19.54
N LYS A 99 8.17 -2.88 18.20
CA LYS A 99 7.87 -1.63 17.51
C LYS A 99 7.03 -1.91 16.26
N THR A 100 5.73 -2.16 16.44
CA THR A 100 4.76 -2.13 15.34
C THR A 100 4.20 -0.71 15.18
N ARG A 101 3.89 -0.35 13.94
CA ARG A 101 3.16 0.87 13.59
C ARG A 101 1.78 0.45 13.12
N ASP A 102 0.76 1.08 13.69
CA ASP A 102 -0.62 0.87 13.32
C ASP A 102 -1.08 2.03 12.44
N TYR A 103 -1.66 1.69 11.30
CA TYR A 103 -2.32 2.61 10.38
C TYR A 103 -3.78 2.18 10.25
N TYR A 104 -4.71 3.08 10.55
CA TYR A 104 -6.13 2.85 10.28
C TYR A 104 -6.47 3.39 8.89
N LEU A 105 -7.28 2.66 8.13
CA LEU A 105 -7.59 2.99 6.75
C LEU A 105 -9.05 3.42 6.64
N GLU A 106 -9.25 4.70 6.31
CA GLU A 106 -10.53 5.26 5.93
C GLU A 106 -10.79 4.94 4.46
N ARG A 107 -11.80 4.13 4.19
CA ARG A 107 -12.26 3.86 2.83
C ARG A 107 -12.88 5.11 2.23
N LEU A 108 -12.34 5.54 1.09
CA LEU A 108 -12.83 6.70 0.34
C LEU A 108 -13.86 6.28 -0.71
N GLU A 109 -13.53 5.24 -1.48
CA GLU A 109 -14.35 4.71 -2.56
C GLU A 109 -14.36 3.16 -2.51
N GLY A 110 -15.19 2.52 -3.34
CA GLY A 110 -15.29 1.06 -3.46
C GLY A 110 -14.24 0.42 -4.38
N ASP A 111 -13.25 1.19 -4.82
CA ASP A 111 -12.24 0.77 -5.80
C ASP A 111 -10.92 0.34 -5.16
N GLY A 112 -10.80 0.42 -3.83
CA GLY A 112 -9.59 0.12 -3.09
C GLY A 112 -8.81 1.38 -2.71
N SER A 113 -9.46 2.54 -2.72
CA SER A 113 -8.83 3.77 -2.26
C SER A 113 -9.14 4.14 -0.82
N TYR A 114 -8.05 4.47 -0.13
CA TYR A 114 -8.04 4.72 1.28
C TYR A 114 -7.28 6.00 1.60
N ARG A 115 -7.56 6.54 2.77
CA ARG A 115 -6.70 7.49 3.45
C ARG A 115 -6.22 6.84 4.73
N THR A 116 -4.91 6.80 4.92
CA THR A 116 -4.31 6.29 6.15
C THR A 116 -4.54 7.26 7.30
N LEU A 117 -4.52 6.73 8.51
CA LEU A 117 -4.42 7.45 9.78
C LEU A 117 -3.32 6.75 10.57
N GLN A 118 -2.14 7.35 10.58
CA GLN A 118 -1.01 6.81 11.33
C GLN A 118 -1.21 7.08 12.82
N MET A 119 -1.11 6.03 13.64
CA MET A 119 -1.09 6.23 15.09
C MET A 119 0.28 6.72 15.53
N PRO A 120 0.35 7.79 16.33
CA PRO A 120 1.59 8.19 16.95
C PRO A 120 2.01 7.14 17.99
N PRO A 121 3.30 7.09 18.37
CA PRO A 121 3.77 6.21 19.43
C PRO A 121 2.97 6.42 20.73
N PRO A 122 2.77 5.38 21.57
CA PRO A 122 2.02 5.52 22.83
C PRO A 122 2.59 6.58 23.80
N THR A 123 3.86 6.93 23.65
CA THR A 123 4.56 7.95 24.45
C THR A 123 4.44 9.36 23.89
N ALA A 124 3.86 9.55 22.71
CA ALA A 124 3.71 10.85 22.07
C ALA A 124 2.65 11.68 22.79
N LYS A 125 2.88 12.99 22.87
CA LYS A 125 1.88 13.94 23.33
C LYS A 125 0.91 14.19 22.18
N LEU A 126 -0.36 13.83 22.36
CA LEU A 126 -1.36 14.00 21.30
C LEU A 126 -1.65 15.48 21.03
N ASP A 127 -1.39 15.89 19.80
CA ASP A 127 -1.83 17.16 19.22
C ASP A 127 -2.24 16.96 17.75
N LEU A 128 -2.74 18.01 17.11
CA LEU A 128 -3.24 17.96 15.73
C LEU A 128 -2.14 17.64 14.70
N ALA A 129 -0.90 18.04 14.95
CA ALA A 129 0.21 17.91 13.99
C ALA A 129 0.77 16.48 13.93
N GLU A 130 0.54 15.68 14.98
CA GLU A 130 1.01 14.29 15.08
C GLU A 130 0.24 13.31 14.19
N PHE A 131 -0.96 13.68 13.72
CA PHE A 131 -1.81 12.79 12.93
C PHE A 131 -1.61 12.98 11.43
N HIS A 132 -0.72 12.18 10.87
CA HIS A 132 -0.50 12.14 9.43
C HIS A 132 -1.49 11.23 8.72
N ARG A 133 -1.99 11.71 7.58
CA ARG A 133 -2.96 11.01 6.74
C ARG A 133 -2.52 11.06 5.28
N TYR A 134 -2.22 9.89 4.71
CA TYR A 134 -1.72 9.77 3.34
C TYR A 134 -2.71 9.00 2.46
N PRO A 135 -2.92 9.42 1.21
CA PRO A 135 -3.69 8.62 0.25
C PRO A 135 -2.95 7.31 -0.06
N MET A 136 -3.70 6.21 -0.07
CA MET A 136 -3.19 4.88 -0.38
C MET A 136 -4.18 4.15 -1.30
N ARG A 137 -3.66 3.29 -2.17
CA ARG A 137 -4.47 2.45 -3.04
C ARG A 137 -4.10 0.98 -2.86
N LEU A 138 -5.11 0.12 -2.74
CA LEU A 138 -4.96 -1.33 -2.66
C LEU A 138 -5.60 -1.98 -3.88
N LYS A 139 -4.93 -3.01 -4.42
CA LYS A 139 -5.37 -3.72 -5.62
C LYS A 139 -4.95 -5.18 -5.56
N ILE A 140 -5.89 -6.08 -5.86
CA ILE A 140 -5.53 -7.47 -6.12
C ILE A 140 -5.00 -7.60 -7.54
N ILE A 141 -3.80 -8.16 -7.66
CA ILE A 141 -3.13 -8.41 -8.93
C ILE A 141 -3.09 -9.92 -9.17
N GLU A 142 -3.62 -10.34 -10.32
CA GLU A 142 -3.67 -11.74 -10.76
C GLU A 142 -4.27 -12.71 -9.72
N SER A 143 -5.19 -12.23 -8.88
CA SER A 143 -5.84 -13.00 -7.81
C SER A 143 -4.92 -13.54 -6.71
N GLN A 144 -3.63 -13.21 -6.72
CA GLN A 144 -2.63 -13.83 -5.85
C GLN A 144 -1.72 -12.83 -5.12
N TYR A 145 -1.59 -11.61 -5.64
CA TYR A 145 -0.76 -10.57 -5.06
C TYR A 145 -1.61 -9.38 -4.61
N LEU A 146 -1.10 -8.67 -3.60
CA LEU A 146 -1.60 -7.37 -3.19
C LEU A 146 -0.63 -6.30 -3.69
N GLY A 147 -1.09 -5.46 -4.59
CA GLY A 147 -0.47 -4.19 -4.90
C GLY A 147 -0.92 -3.13 -3.91
N MET A 148 0.03 -2.47 -3.25
CA MET A 148 -0.22 -1.33 -2.37
C MET A 148 0.55 -0.12 -2.88
N MET A 149 -0.14 0.96 -3.23
CA MET A 149 0.48 2.19 -3.66
C MET A 149 0.39 3.24 -2.57
N ASP A 150 1.54 3.75 -2.13
CA ASP A 150 1.63 4.99 -1.37
C ASP A 150 1.59 6.15 -2.37
N CYS A 151 0.51 6.92 -2.33
CA CYS A 151 0.32 8.02 -3.27
C CYS A 151 1.05 9.31 -2.88
N HIS A 152 1.57 9.39 -1.65
CA HIS A 152 2.41 10.52 -1.23
C HIS A 152 3.79 10.41 -1.88
N GLU A 153 4.43 9.26 -1.70
CA GLU A 153 5.78 8.99 -2.19
C GLU A 153 5.79 8.41 -3.62
N LYS A 154 4.60 8.09 -4.16
CA LYS A 154 4.40 7.49 -5.50
C LYS A 154 5.14 6.15 -5.69
N PHE A 155 5.30 5.40 -4.60
CA PHE A 155 5.83 4.04 -4.63
C PHE A 155 4.71 3.02 -4.59
N MET A 156 4.88 1.92 -5.33
CA MET A 156 4.05 0.74 -5.20
C MET A 156 4.77 -0.29 -4.32
N PHE A 157 4.07 -1.29 -3.83
CA PHE A 157 4.63 -2.44 -3.15
C PHE A 157 3.87 -3.64 -3.68
N LEU A 158 4.61 -4.61 -4.21
CA LEU A 158 4.02 -5.86 -4.63
C LEU A 158 4.24 -6.88 -3.52
N MET A 159 3.15 -7.37 -2.95
CA MET A 159 3.18 -8.25 -1.80
C MET A 159 2.53 -9.60 -2.08
N GLY A 160 3.12 -10.66 -1.53
CA GLY A 160 2.66 -12.03 -1.65
C GLY A 160 2.23 -12.61 -0.31
N LYS A 161 1.50 -13.72 -0.33
CA LYS A 161 1.07 -14.41 0.90
C LYS A 161 2.21 -15.16 1.61
N GLN A 162 3.31 -15.42 0.91
CA GLN A 162 4.48 -16.11 1.44
C GLN A 162 5.69 -15.16 1.40
N PRO A 163 6.61 -15.25 2.37
CA PRO A 163 7.86 -14.50 2.32
C PRO A 163 8.71 -14.92 1.12
N PRO A 164 9.52 -14.01 0.54
CA PRO A 164 10.43 -14.36 -0.53
C PRO A 164 11.46 -15.38 -0.06
N GLU A 165 11.69 -16.45 -0.82
CA GLU A 165 12.66 -17.50 -0.50
C GLU A 165 14.13 -17.09 -0.78
N GLY A 166 14.40 -15.80 -0.99
CA GLY A 166 15.72 -15.29 -1.37
C GLY A 166 16.18 -15.69 -2.79
N ARG A 167 15.27 -16.24 -3.61
CA ARG A 167 15.52 -16.53 -5.03
C ARG A 167 15.28 -15.29 -5.88
N GLU A 168 15.91 -15.23 -7.06
CA GLU A 168 15.57 -14.20 -8.04
C GLU A 168 14.07 -14.20 -8.32
N LEU A 169 13.49 -13.00 -8.44
CA LEU A 169 12.11 -12.84 -8.87
C LEU A 169 11.94 -13.51 -10.23
N ASP A 170 10.88 -14.30 -10.37
CA ASP A 170 10.57 -14.89 -11.67
C ASP A 170 10.25 -13.78 -12.70
N GLU A 171 10.43 -14.11 -13.99
CA GLU A 171 10.24 -13.17 -15.10
C GLU A 171 8.80 -12.65 -15.20
N ARG A 172 7.81 -13.37 -14.67
CA ARG A 172 6.41 -12.92 -14.64
C ARG A 172 6.25 -11.80 -13.61
N LEU A 173 6.82 -11.98 -12.42
CA LEU A 173 6.80 -11.00 -11.34
C LEU A 173 7.56 -9.73 -11.72
N LYS A 174 8.74 -9.87 -12.36
CA LYS A 174 9.48 -8.74 -12.94
C LYS A 174 8.62 -7.96 -13.95
N LYS A 175 8.00 -8.65 -14.91
CA LYS A 175 7.09 -8.01 -15.88
C LYS A 175 5.88 -7.34 -15.24
N MET A 176 5.32 -7.91 -14.18
CA MET A 176 4.24 -7.27 -13.42
C MET A 176 4.72 -6.01 -12.73
N ILE A 177 5.88 -6.05 -12.09
CA ILE A 177 6.50 -4.87 -11.47
C ILE A 177 6.67 -3.81 -12.56
N ASP A 178 7.28 -4.13 -13.70
CA ASP A 178 7.45 -3.17 -14.80
C ASP A 178 6.14 -2.63 -15.38
N ALA A 179 5.08 -3.45 -15.47
CA ALA A 179 3.79 -3.04 -16.02
C ALA A 179 2.98 -2.14 -15.08
N TYR A 180 3.15 -2.27 -13.76
CA TYR A 180 2.41 -1.51 -12.77
C TYR A 180 3.23 -0.40 -12.10
N TRP A 181 4.55 -0.35 -12.33
CA TRP A 181 5.45 0.65 -11.75
C TRP A 181 5.84 1.71 -12.78
N PRO A 182 5.85 3.00 -12.41
CA PRO A 182 6.35 4.04 -13.30
C PRO A 182 7.86 3.86 -13.58
N ASN A 183 8.28 4.03 -14.83
CA ASN A 183 9.69 4.32 -15.12
C ASN A 183 10.03 5.70 -14.54
N GLU A 184 11.18 5.80 -13.86
CA GLU A 184 11.75 7.09 -13.47
C GLU A 184 12.16 7.78 -14.77
N SER A 185 11.49 8.88 -15.08
CA SER A 185 11.96 9.86 -16.06
C SER A 185 12.98 10.78 -15.40
#